data_AF-A0AAW5RZU8-F1
#
_entry.id   AF-A0AAW5RZU8-F1
#
_cell.length_a   1.000
_cell.length_b   1.000
_cell.length_c   1.000
_cell.angle_alpha   90.00
_cell.angle_beta   90.00
_cell.angle_gamma   90.00
#
_symmetry.space_group_name_H-M   'P 1'
#
loop_
_entity.id
_entity.type
_entity.pdbx_description
1 polymer ?
#
loop_
_entity_poly.entity_id
_entity_poly.type
_entity_poly.pdbx_seq_one_letter_code
_entity_poly.pdbx_strand_id
1 'polypeptide(L)'
;MTITQGEVNSSSQITHAVKALFSALGPPRARLAWSDSDVVGCHPVFGLAEHYRGHDRGDAGYTENRYRGDHMSIPCYTEDGDVFVLDISFHKGETFIERVVFPEGPSVVHTALYTLLDSCETR
;
A
#
# COMPACT_ATOMS: atom_id res chain seq x y z
N MET A 1 12.92 32.32 -3.24
CA MET A 1 11.92 31.26 -3.05
C MET A 1 12.66 30.09 -2.42
N THR A 2 12.63 30.01 -1.10
CA THR A 2 13.45 29.07 -0.33
C THR A 2 12.59 27.85 -0.04
N ILE A 3 12.83 26.74 -0.74
CA ILE A 3 12.18 25.47 -0.43
C ILE A 3 12.84 24.95 0.85
N THR A 4 12.05 24.87 1.92
CA THR A 4 12.44 24.30 3.21
C THR A 4 12.75 22.82 3.04
N GLN A 5 14.03 22.45 3.19
CA GLN A 5 14.53 21.06 3.13
C GLN A 5 13.93 20.12 4.19
N GLY A 6 13.04 20.60 5.07
CA GLY A 6 12.42 19.81 6.15
C GLY A 6 11.22 18.96 5.74
N GLU A 7 10.39 19.41 4.79
CA GLU A 7 9.14 18.70 4.41
C GLU A 7 9.38 17.58 3.40
N VAL A 8 10.37 17.73 2.51
CA VAL A 8 10.69 16.70 1.50
C VAL A 8 11.32 15.46 2.15
N ASN A 9 11.97 15.62 3.29
CA ASN A 9 12.67 14.54 3.98
C ASN A 9 11.70 13.66 4.82
N SER A 10 10.63 14.23 5.37
CA SER A 10 9.66 13.48 6.19
C SER A 10 8.77 12.56 5.35
N SER A 11 8.27 13.02 4.20
CA SER A 11 7.39 12.22 3.33
C SER A 11 8.12 10.97 2.79
N SER A 12 9.36 11.12 2.30
CA SER A 12 10.12 9.96 1.81
C SER A 12 10.45 8.95 2.92
N GLN A 13 10.71 9.42 4.14
CA GLN A 13 10.94 8.58 5.31
C GLN A 13 9.67 7.82 5.73
N ILE A 14 8.51 8.48 5.71
CA ILE A 14 7.23 7.85 6.01
C ILE A 14 6.92 6.76 4.98
N THR A 15 7.07 7.05 3.68
CA THR A 15 6.87 6.06 2.61
C THR A 15 7.81 4.86 2.81
N HIS A 16 9.08 5.10 3.13
CA HIS A 16 10.02 4.02 3.41
C HIS A 16 9.62 3.19 4.64
N ALA A 17 9.19 3.83 5.73
CA ALA A 17 8.74 3.17 6.94
C ALA A 17 7.50 2.30 6.69
N VAL A 18 6.52 2.80 5.94
CA VAL A 18 5.32 2.05 5.56
C VAL A 18 5.68 0.81 4.74
N LYS A 19 6.56 0.95 3.73
CA LYS A 19 7.05 -0.19 2.93
C LYS A 19 7.77 -1.23 3.78
N ALA A 20 8.61 -0.78 4.72
CA ALA A 20 9.32 -1.66 5.63
C ALA A 20 8.37 -2.41 6.58
N LEU A 21 7.34 -1.73 7.09
CA LEU A 21 6.34 -2.33 7.97
C LEU A 21 5.47 -3.36 7.22
N PHE A 22 5.01 -3.05 6.00
CA PHE A 22 4.33 -4.06 5.18
C PHE A 22 5.22 -5.28 4.90
N SER A 23 6.48 -5.05 4.54
CA SER A 23 7.44 -6.15 4.34
C SER A 23 7.66 -6.98 5.60
N ALA A 24 7.62 -6.35 6.78
CA ALA A 24 7.76 -7.00 8.08
C ALA A 24 6.51 -7.78 8.51
N LEU A 25 5.35 -7.57 7.89
CA LEU A 25 4.18 -8.44 8.04
C LEU A 25 4.39 -9.80 7.35
N GLY A 26 5.43 -9.94 6.52
CA GLY A 26 5.71 -11.14 5.74
C GLY A 26 5.10 -11.07 4.34
N PRO A 27 5.16 -12.18 3.59
CA PRO A 27 4.68 -12.20 2.21
C PRO A 27 3.15 -12.04 2.15
N PRO A 28 2.62 -11.40 1.10
CA PRO A 28 1.19 -11.30 0.87
C PRO A 28 0.59 -12.71 0.70
N ARG A 29 -0.46 -13.03 1.46
CA ARG A 29 -1.06 -14.38 1.48
C ARG A 29 -2.29 -14.49 0.58
N ALA A 30 -3.01 -13.39 0.38
CA ALA A 30 -4.18 -13.37 -0.47
C ALA A 30 -4.29 -12.05 -1.24
N ARG A 31 -4.74 -12.19 -2.49
CA ARG A 31 -5.13 -11.12 -3.39
C ARG A 31 -6.61 -11.34 -3.70
N LEU A 32 -7.45 -10.49 -3.12
CA LEU A 32 -8.90 -10.56 -3.29
C LEU A 32 -9.30 -9.57 -4.37
N ALA A 33 -10.18 -9.96 -5.29
CA ALA A 33 -10.75 -9.00 -6.23
C ALA A 33 -11.51 -7.92 -5.44
N TRP A 34 -11.28 -6.66 -5.75
CA TRP A 34 -11.99 -5.56 -5.10
C TRP A 34 -13.48 -5.61 -5.41
N SER A 35 -14.33 -5.49 -4.38
CA SER A 35 -15.78 -5.50 -4.52
C SER A 35 -16.43 -4.31 -3.79
N ASP A 36 -17.65 -3.93 -4.20
CA ASP A 36 -18.39 -2.82 -3.58
C ASP A 36 -18.69 -3.04 -2.08
N SER A 37 -18.73 -4.30 -1.63
CA SER A 37 -18.86 -4.64 -0.20
C SER A 37 -17.61 -4.34 0.62
N ASP A 38 -16.44 -4.15 -0.01
CA ASP A 38 -15.17 -3.85 0.67
C ASP A 38 -14.99 -2.35 0.99
N VAL A 39 -15.97 -1.51 0.63
CA VAL A 39 -15.84 -0.04 0.65
C VAL A 39 -16.18 0.58 2.02
N VAL A 40 -17.06 -0.05 2.81
CA VAL A 40 -17.51 0.56 4.08
C VAL A 40 -16.38 0.52 5.11
N GLY A 41 -16.04 1.70 5.66
CA GLY A 41 -14.99 1.85 6.67
C GLY A 41 -13.57 1.63 6.13
N CYS A 42 -13.36 1.68 4.82
CA CYS A 42 -12.04 1.61 4.20
C CYS A 42 -11.43 3.01 4.00
N HIS A 43 -10.16 3.16 4.38
CA HIS A 43 -9.40 4.40 4.34
C HIS A 43 -8.14 4.27 3.48
N PRO A 44 -8.19 4.59 2.18
CA PRO A 44 -7.01 4.63 1.31
C PRO A 44 -6.15 5.86 1.59
N VAL A 45 -4.86 5.67 1.86
CA VAL A 45 -3.92 6.75 2.15
C VAL A 45 -3.21 7.20 0.86
N PHE A 46 -3.94 7.97 0.02
CA PHE A 46 -3.47 8.38 -1.30
C PHE A 46 -2.12 9.13 -1.31
N GLY A 47 -1.81 9.87 -0.23
CA GLY A 47 -0.52 10.56 -0.09
C GLY A 47 0.70 9.63 -0.03
N LEU A 48 0.47 8.33 0.16
CA LEU A 48 1.49 7.28 0.20
C LEU A 48 1.40 6.31 -0.98
N ALA A 49 0.64 6.66 -2.02
CA ALA A 49 0.53 5.86 -3.24
C ALA A 49 1.88 5.78 -3.96
N GLU A 50 2.28 4.56 -4.34
CA GLU A 50 3.54 4.30 -5.05
C GLU A 50 3.24 3.72 -6.43
N HIS A 51 3.91 4.26 -7.45
CA HIS A 51 3.90 3.70 -8.80
C HIS A 51 5.13 2.82 -9.01
N TYR A 52 4.88 1.65 -9.58
CA TYR A 52 5.91 0.70 -9.95
C TYR A 52 5.85 0.41 -11.44
N ARG A 53 7.01 0.46 -12.09
CA ARG A 53 7.16 0.04 -13.48
C ARG A 53 7.13 -1.48 -13.53
N GLY A 54 6.38 -2.03 -14.48
CA GLY A 54 6.01 -3.45 -14.50
C GLY A 54 7.14 -4.48 -14.41
N HIS A 55 6.77 -5.69 -13.99
CA HIS A 55 7.66 -6.80 -13.60
C HIS A 55 8.63 -7.30 -14.70
N ASP A 56 8.43 -6.94 -15.97
CA ASP A 56 9.31 -7.40 -17.06
C ASP A 56 10.75 -6.83 -16.95
N ARG A 57 10.92 -5.66 -16.31
CA ARG A 57 12.23 -5.02 -16.02
C ARG A 57 12.23 -4.13 -14.77
N GLY A 58 11.15 -4.15 -13.98
CA GLY A 58 10.93 -3.25 -12.85
C GLY A 58 10.77 -3.97 -11.52
N ASP A 59 10.45 -3.18 -10.49
CA ASP A 59 10.26 -3.63 -9.12
C ASP A 59 8.79 -4.06 -8.93
N ALA A 60 8.56 -5.28 -8.43
CA ALA A 60 7.23 -5.79 -8.11
C ALA A 60 6.60 -5.09 -6.89
N GLY A 61 7.37 -4.23 -6.22
CA GLY A 61 7.00 -3.59 -4.98
C GLY A 61 6.93 -4.58 -3.83
N TYR A 62 6.53 -4.06 -2.67
CA TYR A 62 6.34 -4.83 -1.45
C TYR A 62 5.05 -5.66 -1.44
N THR A 63 4.24 -5.57 -2.51
CA THR A 63 3.02 -6.37 -2.69
C THR A 63 3.27 -7.63 -3.52
N GLU A 64 4.47 -7.82 -4.08
CA GLU A 64 4.79 -8.92 -5.00
C GLU A 64 3.80 -8.99 -6.18
N ASN A 65 3.62 -7.87 -6.87
CA ASN A 65 2.70 -7.79 -8.01
C ASN A 65 3.04 -8.82 -9.10
N ARG A 66 2.03 -9.61 -9.49
CA ARG A 66 2.16 -10.70 -10.48
C ARG A 66 1.98 -10.26 -11.93
N TYR A 67 1.50 -9.05 -12.16
CA TYR A 67 1.22 -8.54 -13.49
C TYR A 67 2.47 -7.89 -14.09
N ARG A 68 2.65 -8.06 -15.40
CA ARG A 68 3.86 -7.59 -16.09
C ARG A 68 3.87 -6.10 -16.40
N GLY A 69 2.71 -5.46 -16.45
CA GLY A 69 2.62 -4.03 -16.71
C GLY A 69 2.74 -3.21 -15.43
N ASP A 70 2.67 -1.89 -15.59
CA ASP A 70 2.77 -0.95 -14.48
C ASP A 70 1.63 -1.17 -13.48
N HIS A 71 1.93 -0.91 -12.21
CA HIS A 71 0.94 -0.98 -11.15
C HIS A 71 1.13 0.14 -10.14
N MET A 72 0.07 0.41 -9.39
CA MET A 72 0.04 1.39 -8.30
C MET A 72 -0.40 0.68 -7.03
N SER A 73 0.40 0.83 -5.97
CA SER A 73 0.10 0.32 -4.64
C SER A 73 -0.35 1.48 -3.74
N ILE A 74 -1.55 1.38 -3.17
CA ILE A 74 -2.11 2.37 -2.24
C ILE A 74 -2.30 1.70 -0.87
N PRO A 75 -1.52 2.08 0.16
CA PRO A 75 -1.76 1.63 1.53
C PRO A 75 -3.15 2.00 2.02
N CYS A 76 -3.79 1.07 2.71
CA CYS A 76 -5.15 1.23 3.23
C CYS A 76 -5.26 0.67 4.65
N TYR A 77 -6.22 1.19 5.41
CA TYR A 77 -6.66 0.60 6.66
C TYR A 77 -8.19 0.58 6.75
N THR A 78 -8.73 -0.17 7.70
CA THR A 78 -10.17 -0.18 8.01
C THR A 78 -10.47 0.38 9.40
N GLU A 79 -11.70 0.85 9.63
CA GLU A 79 -12.17 1.30 10.94
C GLU A 79 -12.00 0.23 12.05
N ASP A 80 -12.09 -1.05 11.68
CA ASP A 80 -11.92 -2.18 12.60
C ASP A 80 -10.44 -2.50 12.92
N GLY A 81 -9.50 -1.75 12.34
CA GLY A 81 -8.08 -1.87 12.66
C GLY A 81 -7.24 -2.66 11.67
N ASP A 82 -7.83 -3.22 10.60
CA ASP A 82 -7.09 -3.99 9.60
C ASP A 82 -6.25 -3.08 8.70
N VAL A 83 -5.16 -3.64 8.14
CA VAL A 83 -4.32 -2.97 7.13
C VAL A 83 -4.20 -3.83 5.88
N PHE A 84 -4.14 -3.17 4.72
CA PHE A 84 -4.00 -3.84 3.43
C PHE A 84 -3.46 -2.88 2.37
N VAL A 85 -3.23 -3.39 1.16
CA VAL A 85 -2.85 -2.57 0.01
C VAL A 85 -3.87 -2.74 -1.10
N LEU A 86 -4.35 -1.63 -1.65
CA LEU A 86 -5.02 -1.60 -2.94
C LEU A 86 -3.97 -1.62 -4.04
N ASP A 87 -3.91 -2.71 -4.79
CA ASP A 87 -2.98 -2.92 -5.89
C ASP A 87 -3.74 -2.80 -7.21
N ILE A 88 -3.48 -1.71 -7.95
CA ILE A 88 -4.12 -1.39 -9.22
C ILE A 88 -3.12 -1.65 -10.34
N SER A 89 -3.39 -2.67 -11.15
CA SER A 89 -2.45 -3.15 -12.17
C SER A 89 -3.02 -3.03 -13.56
N PHE A 90 -2.17 -2.68 -14.52
CA PHE A 90 -2.52 -2.60 -15.93
C PHE A 90 -1.80 -3.70 -16.71
N HIS A 91 -2.51 -4.64 -17.32
CA HIS A 91 -1.89 -5.72 -18.08
C HIS A 91 -2.70 -6.05 -19.32
N LYS A 92 -2.05 -6.02 -20.50
CA LYS A 92 -2.65 -6.38 -21.80
C LYS A 92 -3.96 -5.65 -22.12
N GLY A 93 -4.09 -4.40 -21.68
CA GLY A 93 -5.30 -3.59 -21.90
C GLY A 93 -6.41 -3.81 -20.87
N GLU A 94 -6.17 -4.66 -19.87
CA GLU A 94 -7.08 -4.87 -18.73
C GLU A 94 -6.55 -4.16 -17.48
N THR A 95 -7.48 -3.79 -16.59
CA THR A 95 -7.20 -3.22 -15.28
C THR A 95 -7.63 -4.20 -14.21
N PHE A 96 -6.74 -4.52 -13.28
CA PHE A 96 -7.00 -5.37 -12.13
C PHE A 96 -6.92 -4.52 -10.88
N ILE A 97 -7.94 -4.61 -10.02
CA ILE A 97 -7.95 -3.94 -8.71
C ILE A 97 -8.05 -5.06 -7.67
N GLU A 98 -6.99 -5.22 -6.90
CA GLU A 98 -6.87 -6.29 -5.91
C GLU A 98 -6.61 -5.71 -4.52
N ARG A 99 -7.26 -6.28 -3.51
CA ARG A 99 -6.95 -6.10 -2.10
C ARG A 99 -5.89 -7.13 -1.70
N VAL A 100 -4.70 -6.66 -1.35
CA VAL A 100 -3.57 -7.47 -0.90
C VAL A 100 -3.52 -7.46 0.63
N VAL A 101 -3.64 -8.65 1.25
CA VAL A 101 -3.73 -8.79 2.71
C VAL A 101 -2.58 -9.61 3.31
N PHE A 102 -2.30 -9.32 4.59
CA PHE A 102 -1.18 -9.86 5.36
C PHE A 102 -1.64 -10.46 6.71
N PRO A 103 -2.49 -11.50 6.70
CA PRO A 103 -3.21 -11.98 7.89
C PRO A 103 -2.33 -12.64 8.97
N GLU A 104 -1.11 -13.06 8.63
CA GLU A 104 -0.20 -13.77 9.54
C GLU A 104 0.92 -12.88 10.10
N GLY A 105 0.84 -11.56 9.85
CA GLY A 105 1.85 -10.62 10.30
C GLY A 105 1.90 -10.49 11.84
N PRO A 106 3.07 -10.16 12.43
CA PRO A 106 3.16 -9.93 13.86
C PRO A 106 2.23 -8.80 14.31
N SER A 107 1.43 -9.02 15.35
CA SER A 107 0.45 -8.04 15.83
C SER A 107 1.06 -6.67 16.13
N VAL A 108 2.28 -6.63 16.68
CA VAL A 108 2.99 -5.38 16.98
C VAL A 108 3.31 -4.57 15.72
N VAL A 109 3.67 -5.24 14.62
CA VAL A 109 3.96 -4.60 13.32
C VAL A 109 2.65 -4.10 12.71
N HIS A 110 1.58 -4.90 12.80
CA HIS A 110 0.26 -4.53 12.32
C HIS A 110 -0.27 -3.28 13.04
N THR A 111 -0.20 -3.24 14.38
CA THR A 111 -0.61 -2.07 15.16
C THR A 111 0.23 -0.84 14.82
N ALA A 112 1.55 -0.98 14.70
CA ALA A 112 2.43 0.13 14.32
C ALA A 112 2.10 0.68 12.93
N LEU A 113 1.84 -0.20 11.96
CA LEU A 113 1.45 0.18 10.61
C LEU A 113 0.09 0.87 10.58
N TYR A 114 -0.90 0.31 11.27
CA TYR A 114 -2.21 0.93 11.40
C TYR A 114 -2.11 2.36 11.95
N THR A 115 -1.42 2.54 13.09
CA THR A 115 -1.24 3.87 13.70
C THR A 115 -0.51 4.85 12.77
N LEU A 116 0.49 4.38 12.03
CA LEU A 116 1.20 5.22 11.08
C LEU A 116 0.28 5.64 9.92
N LEU A 117 -0.47 4.71 9.34
CA LEU A 117 -1.40 5.00 8.24
C LEU A 117 -2.51 5.96 8.67
N ASP A 118 -3.12 5.74 9.84
CA ASP A 118 -4.15 6.63 10.39
C ASP A 118 -3.61 8.05 10.62
N SER A 119 -2.36 8.18 11.10
CA SER A 119 -1.71 9.50 11.23
C SER A 119 -1.39 10.20 9.91
N CYS A 120 -1.36 9.46 8.79
CA CYS A 120 -1.07 9.98 7.46
C CYS A 120 -2.33 10.22 6.62
N GLU A 121 -3.50 9.81 7.08
CA GLU A 121 -4.75 10.03 6.35
C GLU A 121 -5.06 11.53 6.28
N THR A 122 -5.23 12.03 5.07
CA THR A 122 -5.72 13.39 4.84
C THR A 122 -7.25 13.38 4.88
N ARG A 123 -7.83 13.85 5.99
CA ARG A 123 -9.28 14.08 6.14
C ARG A 123 -9.70 15.47 5.67
#